data_AF-A0A7W6JCX0-F1
#
_entry.id   AF-A0A7W6JCX0-F1
#
_cell.length_a   1.000
_cell.length_b   1.000
_cell.length_c   1.000
_cell.angle_alpha   90.00
_cell.angle_beta   90.00
_cell.angle_gamma   90.00
#
_symmetry.space_group_name_H-M   'P 1'
#
loop_
_entity.id
_entity.type
_entity.pdbx_description
1 polymer ?
#
loop_
_entity_poly.entity_id
_entity_poly.type
_entity_poly.pdbx_seq_one_letter_code
_entity_poly.pdbx_strand_id
1 'polypeptide(L)'
;MATHFLIDGMLSGTGVRDGISGGYVEPGLIGISPSLVRDISAWQQRYEGCHFEGFPAELVSELDTEGMVLAVRAGAERPDLSIGYFSNGLMKRMA
;
A
#
# COMPACT_ATOMS: atom_id res chain seq x y z
N MET A 1 -15.93 -13.71 6.83
CA MET A 1 -14.46 -13.77 6.72
C MET A 1 -14.01 -12.36 6.41
N ALA A 2 -13.32 -11.68 7.32
CA ALA A 2 -12.85 -10.32 7.06
C ALA A 2 -11.69 -10.42 6.07
N THR A 3 -11.83 -9.85 4.88
CA THR A 3 -10.74 -9.81 3.91
C THR A 3 -9.71 -8.80 4.40
N HIS A 4 -8.44 -9.22 4.46
CA HIS A 4 -7.35 -8.39 4.97
C HIS A 4 -6.42 -7.99 3.82
N PHE A 5 -6.40 -6.70 3.51
CA PHE A 5 -5.54 -6.13 2.48
C PHE A 5 -4.47 -5.25 3.13
N LEU A 6 -3.30 -5.18 2.50
CA LEU A 6 -2.20 -4.33 2.94
C LEU A 6 -1.81 -3.40 1.79
N ILE A 7 -1.71 -2.10 2.06
CA ILE A 7 -1.04 -1.17 1.16
C ILE A 7 0.47 -1.48 1.26
N ASP A 8 1.07 -1.93 0.17
CA ASP A 8 2.43 -2.49 0.15
C ASP A 8 3.23 -1.88 -1.01
N GLY A 9 4.39 -1.29 -0.66
CA GLY A 9 5.30 -0.64 -1.59
C GLY A 9 6.31 -1.59 -2.24
N MET A 10 6.03 -2.90 -2.29
CA MET A 10 6.91 -3.87 -2.93
C MET A 10 7.15 -3.52 -4.41
N LEU A 11 8.41 -3.62 -4.81
CA LEU A 11 8.85 -3.49 -6.20
C LEU A 11 8.11 -4.51 -7.08
N SER A 12 7.53 -4.06 -8.20
CA SER A 12 6.71 -4.90 -9.10
C SER A 12 5.41 -5.44 -8.49
N GLY A 13 4.97 -4.89 -7.35
CA GLY A 13 3.63 -5.11 -6.82
C GLY A 13 2.56 -4.30 -7.54
N THR A 14 1.33 -4.35 -7.03
CA THR A 14 0.20 -3.53 -7.50
C THR A 14 -0.14 -2.38 -6.55
N GLY A 15 0.61 -2.23 -5.46
CA GLY A 15 0.33 -1.31 -4.36
C GLY A 15 -0.63 -1.87 -3.30
N VAL A 16 -1.30 -2.99 -3.58
CA VAL A 16 -2.18 -3.69 -2.62
C VAL A 16 -1.86 -5.17 -2.59
N ARG A 17 -1.66 -5.71 -1.39
CA ARG A 17 -1.40 -7.13 -1.12
C ARG A 17 -2.57 -7.77 -0.40
N ASP A 18 -2.99 -8.94 -0.86
CA ASP A 18 -3.92 -9.82 -0.12
C ASP A 18 -3.14 -10.52 1.00
N GLY A 19 -3.48 -10.18 2.24
CA GLY A 19 -2.87 -10.73 3.44
C GLY A 19 -3.36 -12.12 3.82
N ILE A 20 -4.44 -12.62 3.20
CA ILE A 20 -5.02 -13.95 3.46
C ILE A 20 -4.56 -14.94 2.39
N SER A 21 -4.81 -14.63 1.12
CA SER A 21 -4.49 -15.54 0.01
C SER A 21 -3.01 -15.52 -0.32
N GLY A 22 -2.32 -14.42 0.02
CA GLY A 22 -0.96 -14.16 -0.40
C GLY A 22 -0.91 -13.79 -1.88
N GLY A 23 -0.51 -12.56 -2.18
CA GLY A 23 -0.36 -12.08 -3.55
C GLY A 23 -0.70 -10.60 -3.68
N TYR A 24 -0.50 -10.06 -4.87
CA TYR A 24 -0.80 -8.67 -5.19
C TYR A 24 -2.11 -8.59 -5.95
N VAL A 25 -2.95 -7.63 -5.57
CA VAL A 25 -4.28 -7.40 -6.15
C VAL A 25 -4.34 -5.98 -6.65
N GLU A 26 -4.94 -5.75 -7.81
CA GLU A 26 -5.11 -4.37 -8.30
C GLU A 26 -6.00 -3.57 -7.33
N PRO A 27 -5.63 -2.30 -7.00
CA PRO A 27 -6.41 -1.50 -6.06
C PRO A 27 -7.87 -1.30 -6.52
N GLY A 28 -8.13 -1.28 -7.83
CA GLY A 28 -9.51 -1.20 -8.34
C GLY A 28 -10.38 -2.42 -7.98
N LEU A 29 -9.79 -3.59 -7.82
CA LEU A 29 -10.52 -4.84 -7.52
C LEU A 29 -10.96 -4.93 -6.06
N ILE A 30 -10.33 -4.17 -5.16
CA ILE A 30 -10.79 -4.05 -3.77
C ILE A 30 -11.95 -3.04 -3.64
N GLY A 31 -12.43 -2.48 -4.75
CA GLY A 31 -13.61 -1.62 -4.83
C GLY A 31 -13.50 -0.30 -4.08
N ILE A 32 -12.33 0.32 -4.13
CA ILE A 32 -12.09 1.72 -3.75
C ILE A 32 -12.28 2.65 -4.96
N SER A 33 -12.35 3.96 -4.69
CA SER A 33 -12.59 5.00 -5.68
C SER A 33 -11.45 5.08 -6.72
N PRO A 34 -11.75 5.39 -8.00
CA PRO A 34 -10.73 5.55 -9.03
C PRO A 34 -9.66 6.60 -8.71
N SER A 35 -10.03 7.63 -7.94
CA SER A 35 -9.09 8.61 -7.39
C SER A 35 -8.07 7.94 -6.47
N LEU A 36 -8.54 7.12 -5.52
CA LEU A 36 -7.66 6.46 -4.57
C LEU A 36 -6.80 5.37 -5.23
N VAL A 37 -7.34 4.66 -6.23
CA VAL A 37 -6.55 3.75 -7.08
C VAL A 37 -5.36 4.47 -7.71
N ARG A 38 -5.60 5.65 -8.32
CA ARG A 38 -4.53 6.46 -8.91
C ARG A 38 -3.52 6.94 -7.87
N ASP A 39 -3.97 7.36 -6.70
CA ASP A 39 -3.11 7.82 -5.62
C ASP A 39 -2.19 6.68 -5.14
N ILE A 40 -2.72 5.47 -4.96
CA ILE A 40 -1.96 4.27 -4.59
C ILE A 40 -0.95 3.88 -5.69
N SER A 41 -1.36 3.87 -6.96
CA SER A 41 -0.43 3.58 -8.06
C SER A 41 0.71 4.60 -8.14
N ALA A 42 0.42 5.89 -7.95
CA ALA A 42 1.43 6.95 -7.98
C ALA A 42 2.38 6.88 -6.78
N TRP A 43 1.86 6.54 -5.60
CA TRP A 43 2.67 6.27 -4.41
C TRP A 43 3.58 5.05 -4.62
N GLN A 44 3.04 3.95 -5.16
CA GLN A 44 3.79 2.73 -5.40
C GLN A 44 4.95 2.96 -6.38
N GLN A 45 4.75 3.70 -7.48
CA GLN A 45 5.83 4.06 -8.42
C GLN A 45 6.97 4.86 -7.75
N ARG A 46 6.66 5.75 -6.80
CA ARG A 46 7.71 6.45 -6.04
C ARG A 46 8.44 5.51 -5.08
N TYR A 47 7.73 4.56 -4.48
CA TYR A 47 8.35 3.51 -3.66
C TYR A 47 9.30 2.64 -4.48
N GLU A 48 8.94 2.32 -5.72
CA GLU A 48 9.83 1.63 -6.66
C GLU A 48 11.10 2.45 -6.96
N GLY A 49 10.96 3.76 -7.19
CA GLY A 49 12.10 4.68 -7.32
C GLY A 49 13.02 4.63 -6.10
N CYS A 50 12.45 4.67 -4.89
CA CYS A 50 13.17 4.56 -3.63
C CYS A 50 13.95 3.24 -3.50
N HIS A 51 13.42 2.14 -4.05
CA HIS A 51 14.13 0.86 -4.10
C HIS A 51 15.41 0.95 -4.96
N PHE A 52 15.36 1.61 -6.13
CA PHE A 52 16.55 1.79 -6.98
C PHE A 52 17.59 2.73 -6.36
N GLU A 53 17.16 3.65 -5.50
CA GLU A 53 18.04 4.56 -4.74
C GLU A 53 18.62 3.91 -3.47
N GLY A 54 18.28 2.65 -3.17
CA GLY A 54 18.81 1.91 -2.03
C GLY A 54 18.12 2.22 -0.70
N PHE A 55 16.84 2.61 -0.72
CA PHE A 55 16.03 2.91 0.46
C PHE A 55 16.61 3.99 1.38
N PRO A 56 16.83 5.23 0.89
CA PRO A 56 17.23 6.34 1.74
C PRO A 56 16.17 6.58 2.83
N ALA A 57 16.61 6.66 4.08
CA ALA A 57 15.72 6.67 5.25
C ALA A 57 14.69 7.81 5.24
N GLU A 58 15.07 8.98 4.72
CA GLU A 58 14.18 10.14 4.60
C GLU A 58 13.02 9.86 3.63
N LEU A 59 13.32 9.37 2.42
CA LEU A 59 12.27 9.03 1.44
C LEU A 59 11.41 7.87 1.90
N VAL A 60 12.00 6.83 2.52
CA VAL A 60 11.23 5.71 3.08
C VAL A 60 10.26 6.21 4.15
N SER A 61 10.69 7.11 5.04
CA SER A 61 9.82 7.67 6.08
C SER A 61 8.67 8.51 5.51
N GLU A 62 8.94 9.31 4.47
CA GLU A 62 7.89 10.08 3.78
C GLU A 62 6.87 9.16 3.09
N LEU A 63 7.37 8.17 2.35
CA LEU A 63 6.54 7.19 1.66
C LEU A 63 5.74 6.32 2.61
N ASP A 64 6.31 5.95 3.76
CA ASP A 64 5.61 5.20 4.80
C ASP A 64 4.48 6.02 5.42
N THR A 65 4.73 7.30 5.67
CA THR A 65 3.69 8.22 6.16
C THR A 65 2.54 8.33 5.17
N GLU A 66 2.86 8.46 3.89
CA GLU A 66 1.86 8.54 2.84
C GLU A 66 1.09 7.23 2.64
N GLY A 67 1.78 6.09 2.67
CA GLY A 67 1.18 4.77 2.58
C GLY A 67 0.18 4.50 3.70
N MET A 68 0.50 4.93 4.93
CA MET A 68 -0.45 4.89 6.06
C MET A 68 -1.69 5.75 5.82
N VAL A 69 -1.53 6.96 5.27
CA VAL A 69 -2.68 7.83 4.94
C VAL A 69 -3.57 7.18 3.88
N LEU A 70 -2.97 6.54 2.86
CA LEU A 70 -3.70 5.81 1.83
C LEU A 70 -4.45 4.61 2.41
N ALA A 71 -3.85 3.86 3.34
CA ALA A 71 -4.50 2.76 4.03
C ALA A 71 -5.72 3.23 4.84
N VAL A 72 -5.60 4.33 5.58
CA VAL A 72 -6.71 4.93 6.33
C VAL A 72 -7.84 5.38 5.39
N ARG A 73 -7.50 6.06 4.28
CA ARG A 73 -8.49 6.49 3.28
C ARG A 73 -9.21 5.29 2.65
N ALA A 74 -8.47 4.23 2.31
CA ALA A 74 -9.04 3.02 1.74
C ALA A 74 -9.97 2.31 2.74
N GLY A 75 -9.57 2.22 4.01
CA GLY A 75 -10.40 1.69 5.08
C GLY A 75 -11.67 2.51 5.33
N ALA A 76 -11.61 3.84 5.14
CA ALA A 76 -12.79 4.70 5.25
C ALA A 76 -13.77 4.51 4.08
N GLU A 77 -13.28 4.27 2.87
CA GLU A 77 -14.14 3.93 1.72
C GLU A 77 -14.71 2.50 1.80
N ARG A 78 -13.96 1.58 2.42
CA ARG A 78 -14.30 0.16 2.55
C ARG A 78 -14.21 -0.31 4.00
N PRO A 79 -15.17 0.10 4.86
CA PRO A 79 -15.19 -0.30 6.28
C PRO A 79 -15.49 -1.79 6.46
N ASP A 80 -15.95 -2.47 5.42
CA ASP A 80 -16.15 -3.93 5.37
C ASP A 80 -14.84 -4.70 5.19
N LEU A 81 -13.76 -4.03 4.79
CA LEU A 81 -12.44 -4.61 4.58
C LEU A 81 -11.48 -4.17 5.70
N SER A 82 -10.60 -5.08 6.11
CA SER A 82 -9.49 -4.72 7.01
C SER A 82 -8.29 -4.31 6.17
N ILE A 83 -8.03 -3.01 6.08
CA ILE A 83 -6.93 -2.46 5.29
C ILE A 83 -5.84 -1.94 6.24
N GLY A 84 -4.63 -2.50 6.12
CA GLY A 84 -3.45 -2.07 6.89
C GLY A 84 -2.33 -1.58 5.98
N TYR A 85 -1.18 -1.24 6.57
CA TYR A 85 0.00 -0.77 5.84
C TYR A 85 1.21 -1.71 6.01
N PHE A 86 2.02 -1.86 4.96
CA PHE A 86 3.29 -2.57 5.01
C PHE A 86 4.41 -1.71 4.43
N SER A 87 5.39 -1.37 5.28
CA SER A 87 6.61 -0.69 4.86
C SER A 87 7.56 -1.70 4.25
N ASN A 88 7.75 -1.62 2.94
CA ASN A 88 8.68 -2.49 2.23
C ASN A 88 10.15 -2.12 2.52
N GLY A 89 10.46 -0.82 2.68
CA GLY A 89 11.81 -0.34 3.00
C GLY A 89 12.30 -0.77 4.39
N LEU A 90 11.38 -0.88 5.37
CA LEU A 90 11.68 -1.41 6.70
C LEU A 90 11.38 -2.91 6.85
N MET A 91 10.83 -3.54 5.80
CA MET A 91 10.28 -4.89 5.81
C MET A 91 9.35 -5.15 7.02
N LYS A 92 8.52 -4.15 7.36
CA LYS A 92 7.74 -4.16 8.59
C LYS A 92 6.29 -3.76 8.34
N ARG A 93 5.38 -4.58 8.85
CA ARG A 93 3.96 -4.21 8.92
C ARG A 93 3.75 -3.10 9.94
N MET A 94 3.10 -2.03 9.53
CA MET A 94 2.65 -0.97 10.43
C MET A 94 1.12 -0.98 10.46
N ALA A 95 0.59 -0.85 11.68
CA ALA A 95 -0.75 -1.29 12.10
C ALA A 95 -1.86 -1.17 11.06
#